data_AF-A0AAW8ATA6-F1
#
_entry.id   AF-A0AAW8ATA6-F1
#
_cell.length_a   1.000
_cell.length_b   1.000
_cell.length_c   1.000
_cell.angle_alpha   90.00
_cell.angle_beta   90.00
_cell.angle_gamma   90.00
#
_symmetry.space_group_name_H-M   'P 1'
#
loop_
_entity.id
_entity.type
_entity.pdbx_description
1 polymer ?
#
loop_
_entity_poly.entity_id
_entity_poly.type
_entity_poly.pdbx_seq_one_letter_code
_entity_poly.pdbx_strand_id
1 'polypeptide(L)' 'GSIVGRDNFLRKLVDSLYFRSEIDFKRGSFRVTGDTVDTWLAYHDIAVRIEFWDEEVETISTFDPITGKIIEKLDQAV' A
#
# COMPACT_ATOMS: atom_id res chain seq x y z
N GLY A 1 18.32 -2.07 2.62
CA GLY A 1 16.94 -1.77 2.20
C GLY A 1 16.92 -1.42 0.72
N SER A 2 15.84 -1.71 0.03
CA SER A 2 15.58 -1.07 -1.27
C SER A 2 15.15 0.36 -0.97
N ILE A 3 15.97 1.35 -1.33
CA ILE A 3 15.62 2.78 -1.21
C ILE A 3 14.59 3.07 -2.31
N VAL A 4 13.33 2.73 -2.05
CA VAL A 4 12.22 3.14 -2.88
C VAL A 4 11.52 4.25 -2.11
N GLY A 5 12.01 5.48 -2.32
CA GLY A 5 11.34 6.65 -1.77
C GLY A 5 9.86 6.63 -2.13
N ARG A 6 9.01 6.99 -1.17
CA ARG A 6 7.54 6.94 -1.26
C ARG A 6 7.02 7.45 -2.61
N ASP A 7 7.54 8.58 -3.07
CA ASP A 7 7.11 9.22 -4.32
C ASP A 7 7.40 8.36 -5.57
N ASN A 8 8.50 7.61 -5.58
CA ASN A 8 8.81 6.66 -6.64
C ASN A 8 7.84 5.48 -6.61
N PHE A 9 7.54 4.97 -5.41
CA PHE A 9 6.53 3.91 -5.25
C PHE A 9 5.16 4.36 -5.76
N LEU A 10 4.71 5.57 -5.40
CA LEU A 10 3.43 6.12 -5.86
C LEU A 10 3.39 6.30 -7.38
N ARG A 11 4.49 6.75 -8.00
CA ARG A 11 4.59 6.83 -9.46
C ARG A 11 4.43 5.48 -10.12
N LYS A 12 5.08 4.42 -9.59
CA LYS A 12 4.94 3.06 -10.10
C LYS A 12 3.50 2.53 -10.01
N LEU A 13 2.75 2.90 -8.97
CA LEU A 13 1.34 2.53 -8.86
C LEU A 13 0.52 3.19 -9.98
N VAL A 14 0.73 4.49 -10.23
CA VAL A 14 0.08 5.21 -11.32
C VAL A 14 0.45 4.62 -12.69
N ASP A 15 1.73 4.32 -12.91
CA ASP A 15 2.21 3.66 -14.13
C ASP A 15 1.60 2.26 -14.32
N SER A 16 1.28 1.60 -13.20
CA SER A 16 0.58 0.30 -13.16
C SER A 16 -0.95 0.43 -13.26
N LEU A 17 -1.45 1.60 -13.67
CA LEU A 17 -2.87 1.92 -13.85
C LEU A 17 -3.70 1.92 -12.55
N TYR A 18 -3.07 2.04 -11.39
CA TYR A 18 -3.79 2.33 -10.16
C TYR A 18 -4.10 3.82 -10.05
N PHE A 19 -5.26 4.16 -9.53
CA PHE A 19 -5.63 5.56 -9.28
C PHE A 19 -5.65 5.87 -7.78
N ARG A 20 -5.25 7.10 -7.43
CA ARG A 20 -5.31 7.58 -6.06
C ARG A 20 -6.75 7.93 -5.69
N SER A 21 -7.26 7.38 -4.60
CA SER A 21 -8.60 7.70 -4.08
C SER A 21 -8.63 7.54 -2.56
N GLU A 22 -8.77 8.67 -1.85
CA GLU A 22 -8.85 8.69 -0.38
C GLU A 22 -10.27 8.43 0.13
N ILE A 23 -11.29 8.82 -0.66
CA ILE A 23 -12.70 8.74 -0.28
C ILE A 23 -13.33 7.41 -0.72
N ASP A 24 -13.10 7.00 -1.96
CA ASP A 24 -13.68 5.79 -2.55
C ASP A 24 -12.57 4.74 -2.74
N PHE A 25 -12.23 4.05 -1.65
CA PHE A 25 -11.21 2.99 -1.67
C PHE A 25 -11.84 1.72 -2.25
N LYS A 26 -11.42 1.37 -3.47
CA LYS A 26 -11.91 0.22 -4.25
C LYS A 26 -10.77 -0.50 -4.95
N ARG A 27 -11.05 -1.66 -5.56
CA ARG A 27 -10.08 -2.42 -6.35
C ARG A 27 -9.40 -1.55 -7.41
N GLY A 28 -8.09 -1.70 -7.56
CA GLY A 28 -7.30 -0.90 -8.49
C GLY A 28 -7.08 0.55 -8.02
N SER A 29 -7.39 0.85 -6.76
CA SER A 29 -7.09 2.14 -6.15
C SER A 29 -6.06 2.01 -5.04
N PHE A 30 -5.39 3.12 -4.75
CA PHE A 30 -4.59 3.27 -3.54
C PHE A 30 -4.95 4.57 -2.82
N ARG A 31 -4.69 4.61 -1.52
CA ARG A 31 -4.79 5.81 -0.69
C ARG A 31 -3.50 5.99 0.10
N VAL A 32 -3.25 7.24 0.49
CA VAL A 32 -2.07 7.61 1.27
C VAL A 32 -2.56 8.29 2.54
N THR A 33 -2.12 7.79 3.69
CA THR A 33 -2.44 8.34 5.01
C THR A 33 -1.13 8.52 5.76
N GLY A 34 -0.63 9.76 5.82
CA GLY A 34 0.69 10.04 6.37
C GLY A 34 1.78 9.27 5.62
N ASP A 35 2.47 8.39 6.33
CA ASP A 35 3.54 7.55 5.78
C ASP A 35 3.08 6.12 5.43
N THR A 36 1.76 5.89 5.44
CA THR A 36 1.16 4.63 5.06
C THR A 36 0.52 4.71 3.68
N VAL A 37 0.77 3.72 2.83
CA VAL A 37 0.13 3.56 1.54
C VAL A 37 -0.68 2.26 1.53
N ASP A 38 -2.00 2.40 1.42
CA ASP A 38 -2.91 1.26 1.27
C ASP A 38 -3.27 1.09 -0.21
N THR A 39 -3.08 -0.11 -0.75
CA THR A 39 -3.35 -0.45 -2.15
C THR A 39 -4.29 -1.64 -2.23
N TRP A 40 -5.45 -1.47 -2.87
CA TRP A 40 -6.37 -2.58 -3.08
C TRP A 40 -6.06 -3.28 -4.40
N LEU A 41 -5.57 -4.52 -4.31
CA LEU A 41 -5.19 -5.32 -5.48
C LEU A 41 -6.35 -5.46 -6.48
N ALA A 42 -6.06 -5.24 -7.76
CA ALA A 42 -7.08 -5.30 -8.81
C ALA A 42 -7.71 -6.69 -8.96
N TYR A 43 -6.93 -7.75 -8.73
CA TYR A 43 -7.33 -9.14 -8.97
C TYR A 43 -7.51 -9.98 -7.70
N HIS A 44 -7.45 -9.35 -6.52
CA HIS A 44 -7.62 -10.05 -5.24
C HIS A 44 -8.57 -9.29 -4.29
N ASP A 45 -9.18 -10.03 -3.37
CA ASP A 45 -10.11 -9.49 -2.35
C ASP A 45 -9.38 -8.93 -1.12
N ILE A 46 -8.08 -8.68 -1.25
CA ILE A 46 -7.21 -8.18 -0.19
C ILE A 46 -6.57 -6.86 -0.61
N ALA A 47 -6.24 -6.04 0.38
CA ALA A 47 -5.43 -4.85 0.23
C ALA A 47 -4.06 -5.05 0.89
N VAL A 48 -3.07 -4.35 0.35
CA VAL A 48 -1.71 -4.30 0.88
C VAL A 48 -1.51 -2.93 1.51
N ARG A 49 -1.04 -2.92 2.76
CA ARG A 49 -0.61 -1.74 3.49
C ARG A 49 0.91 -1.73 3.54
N ILE A 50 1.50 -0.63 3.12
CA ILE A 50 2.94 -0.41 3.16
C ILE A 50 3.19 0.79 4.05
N GLU A 51 3.96 0.58 5.12
CA GLU A 51 4.37 1.62 6.06
C GLU A 51 5.80 2.03 5.72
N PHE A 52 5.99 3.32 5.54
CA PHE A 52 7.29 3.92 5.26
C PHE A 52 7.85 4.60 6.51
N TRP A 53 9.15 4.52 6.67
CA TRP A 53 9.92 5.34 7.61
C TRP A 53 10.98 6.11 6.81
N ASP A 54 10.81 7.43 6.74
CA ASP A 54 11.63 8.31 5.88
C ASP A 54 11.59 7.87 4.40
N GLU A 55 12.71 7.40 3.83
CA GLU A 55 12.79 6.90 2.45
C GLU A 55 12.80 5.36 2.34
N GLU A 56 12.49 4.65 3.44
CA GLU A 56 12.53 3.19 3.51
C GLU A 56 11.17 2.57 3.81
N VAL A 57 10.96 1.34 3.32
CA VAL A 57 9.81 0.52 3.68
C VAL A 57 10.10 -0.17 5.01
N GLU A 58 9.27 0.09 6.01
CA GLU A 58 9.40 -0.47 7.36
C GLU A 58 8.61 -1.79 7.48
N THR A 59 7.36 -1.77 7.04
CA THR A 59 6.44 -2.91 7.18
C THR A 59 5.54 -3.05 5.97
N ILE A 60 5.26 -4.31 5.58
CA ILE A 60 4.23 -4.63 4.60
C ILE A 60 3.22 -5.54 5.27
N SER A 61 1.93 -5.24 5.17
CA SER A 61 0.86 -6.10 5.67
C SER A 61 -0.24 -6.26 4.64
N THR A 62 -0.95 -7.38 4.69
CA THR A 62 -2.17 -7.61 3.94
C THR A 62 -3.36 -7.54 4.88
N PHE A 63 -4.44 -6.92 4.43
CA PHE A 63 -5.66 -6.79 5.21
C PHE A 63 -6.89 -6.87 4.31
N ASP A 64 -8.02 -7.21 4.91
CA ASP A 64 -9.32 -7.13 4.26
C ASP A 64 -9.76 -5.64 4.22
N PRO A 65 -9.91 -5.03 3.03
CA PRO A 65 -10.25 -3.62 2.89
C PRO A 65 -11.70 -3.27 3.28
N ILE A 66 -12.58 -4.27 3.40
CA ILE A 66 -13.98 -4.10 3.80
C ILE A 66 -14.10 -4.20 5.32
N THR A 67 -13.49 -5.22 5.92
CA THR A 67 -13.59 -5.46 7.38
C THR A 67 -12.48 -4.81 8.19
N GLY A 68 -11.39 -4.39 7.56
CA GLY A 68 -10.19 -3.85 8.21
C GLY A 68 -9.33 -4.91 8.91
N LYS A 69 -9.67 -6.19 8.81
CA LYS A 69 -8.95 -7.27 9.49
C LYS A 69 -7.60 -7.52 8.82
N ILE A 70 -6.52 -7.46 9.60
CA ILE A 70 -5.17 -7.85 9.15
C ILE A 70 -5.16 -9.37 8.90
N ILE A 71 -4.68 -9.77 7.73
CA ILE A 71 -4.57 -11.15 7.29
C ILE A 71 -3.16 -11.67 7.55
N GLU A 72 -2.16 -10.92 7.09
CA GLU A 72 -0.75 -11.28 7.24
C GLU A 72 0.08 -10.03 7.44
N LYS A 73 1.12 -10.12 8.28
CA LYS A 73 2.11 -9.08 8.46
C LYS A 73 3.45 -9.64 8.02
N LEU A 74 4.05 -9.01 7.01
CA LEU A 74 5.41 -9.27 6.59
C LEU A 74 6.29 -8.18 7.23
N ASP A 75 6.92 -8.52 8.35
CA ASP A 75 7.94 -7.66 8.94
C ASP A 75 9.16 -7.71 8.03
N GLN A 76 9.41 -6.63 7.29
CA GLN A 76 10.66 -6.50 6.56
C GLN A 76 11.72 -6.02 7.55
N ALA A 77 12.20 -6.94 8.40
CA ALA A 77 13.37 -6.70 9.22
C ALA A 77 14.59 -6.60 8.29
N VAL A 78 15.07 -5.38 8.07
CA VAL A 78 16.36 -5.12 7.43
C VAL A 78 17.34 -4.58 8.46
#